data_AF-A0A0L0EXZ8-F1
#
_entry.id   AF-A0A0L0EXZ8-F1
#
_cell.length_a   1.000
_cell.length_b   1.000
_cell.length_c   1.000
_cell.angle_alpha   90.00
_cell.angle_beta   90.00
_cell.angle_gamma   90.00
#
_symmetry.space_group_name_H-M   'P 1'
#
loop_
_entity.id
_entity.type
_entity.pdbx_description
1 polymer ?
#
loop_
_entity_poly.entity_id
_entity_poly.type
_entity_poly.pdbx_seq_one_letter_code
_entity_poly.pdbx_strand_id
1 'polypeptide(L)' 'WVEADDCTKKEIAPMAASAAWGLAQWDNMAEYISVMSDSNADGTFYHAVLAIHTNQFEKGAGGWG' A
#
# COMPACT_ATOMS: atom_id res chain seq x y z
N TRP A 1 5.24 -8.02 11.79
CA TRP A 1 5.87 -7.31 10.67
C TRP A 1 7.35 -7.05 10.96
N VAL A 2 7.68 -6.27 11.99
CA VAL A 2 9.08 -5.88 12.35
C VAL A 2 10.00 -7.09 12.59
N GLU A 3 9.49 -8.15 13.23
CA GLU A 3 10.24 -9.37 13.57
C GLU A 3 10.16 -10.48 12.49
N ALA A 4 9.44 -10.26 11.39
CA ALA A 4 9.22 -11.31 10.38
C ALA A 4 10.36 -11.34 9.36
N ASP A 5 10.79 -12.54 8.97
CA ASP A 5 11.73 -12.75 7.87
C ASP A 5 11.14 -12.29 6.54
N ASP A 6 11.99 -11.92 5.57
CA ASP A 6 11.54 -11.37 4.28
C ASP A 6 10.64 -12.34 3.49
N CYS A 7 10.80 -13.65 3.67
CA CYS A 7 9.90 -14.66 3.11
C CYS A 7 8.50 -14.55 3.73
N THR A 8 8.43 -14.54 5.07
CA THR A 8 7.19 -14.40 5.83
C THR A 8 6.53 -13.05 5.59
N LYS A 9 7.31 -11.96 5.48
CA LYS A 9 6.82 -10.63 5.11
C LYS A 9 6.08 -10.66 3.78
N LYS A 10 6.63 -11.31 2.76
CA LYS A 10 5.95 -11.46 1.45
C LYS A 10 4.65 -12.26 1.55
N GLU A 11 4.60 -13.29 2.40
CA GLU A 11 3.40 -14.10 2.61
C GLU A 11 2.29 -13.34 3.35
N ILE A 12 2.64 -12.54 4.36
CA ILE A 12 1.66 -11.82 5.18
C ILE A 12 1.32 -10.43 4.65
N ALA A 13 2.12 -9.88 3.72
CA ALA A 13 1.94 -8.54 3.17
C ALA A 13 0.54 -8.31 2.55
N PRO A 14 -0.01 -9.21 1.70
CA PRO A 14 -1.36 -9.03 1.15
C PRO A 14 -2.45 -8.95 2.23
N MET A 15 -2.31 -9.75 3.28
CA MET A 15 -3.24 -9.78 4.42
C MET A 15 -3.11 -8.51 5.26
N ALA A 16 -1.89 -8.05 5.50
CA ALA A 16 -1.60 -6.82 6.23
C ALA A 16 -2.09 -5.58 5.45
N ALA A 17 -1.91 -5.54 4.13
CA ALA A 17 -2.44 -4.47 3.27
C ALA A 17 -3.97 -4.46 3.24
N SER A 18 -4.62 -5.63 3.16
CA SER A 18 -6.09 -5.74 3.28
C SER A 18 -6.60 -5.22 4.63
N ALA A 19 -5.93 -5.56 5.73
CA ALA A 19 -6.29 -5.08 7.06
C ALA A 19 -6.07 -3.57 7.21
N ALA A 20 -4.93 -3.06 6.73
CA ALA A 20 -4.62 -1.63 6.73
C ALA A 20 -5.61 -0.83 5.86
N TRP A 21 -6.04 -1.38 4.73
CA TRP A 21 -7.08 -0.79 3.89
C TRP A 21 -8.42 -0.69 4.63
N GLY A 22 -8.87 -1.76 5.28
CA GLY A 22 -10.10 -1.76 6.08
C GLY A 22 -10.07 -0.81 7.29
N LEU A 23 -8.87 -0.51 7.80
CA LEU A 23 -8.64 0.42 8.91
C LEU A 23 -8.28 1.85 8.46
N ALA A 24 -8.30 2.13 7.16
CA ALA A 24 -7.86 3.41 6.58
C ALA A 24 -6.44 3.85 7.00
N GLN A 25 -5.55 2.88 7.25
CA GLN A 25 -4.15 3.10 7.60
C GLN A 25 -3.28 3.09 6.33
N TRP A 26 -3.37 4.17 5.54
CA TRP A 26 -2.77 4.24 4.22
C TRP A 26 -1.24 4.20 4.21
N ASP A 27 -0.57 4.76 5.22
CA ASP A 27 0.89 4.74 5.34
C ASP A 27 1.40 3.30 5.58
N ASN A 28 0.74 2.57 6.48
CA ASN A 28 1.05 1.15 6.74
C ASN A 28 0.76 0.30 5.50
N MET A 29 -0.33 0.61 4.79
CA MET A 29 -0.68 -0.07 3.54
C MET A 29 0.42 0.11 2.48
N ALA A 30 0.97 1.32 2.32
CA ALA A 30 2.06 1.60 1.39
C ALA A 30 3.34 0.82 1.74
N GLU A 31 3.68 0.74 3.03
CA GLU A 31 4.81 -0.06 3.51
C GLU A 31 4.64 -1.54 3.17
N TYR A 32 3.44 -2.12 3.40
CA TYR A 32 3.15 -3.52 3.06
C TYR A 32 3.10 -3.79 1.56
N ILE A 33 2.76 -2.81 0.74
CA ILE A 33 2.79 -2.96 -0.72
C ILE A 33 4.24 -2.97 -1.24
N SER A 34 5.12 -2.12 -0.68
CA SER A 34 6.53 -1.97 -1.13
C SER A 34 7.39 -3.25 -1.03
N VAL A 35 6.93 -4.20 -0.24
CA VAL A 35 7.53 -5.50 0.07
C VAL A 35 6.82 -6.64 -0.65
N MET A 36 5.61 -6.41 -1.18
CA MET A 36 5.03 -7.28 -2.18
C MET A 36 5.84 -7.13 -3.47
N SER A 37 6.18 -8.24 -4.09
CA SER A 37 6.94 -8.22 -5.33
C SER A 37 6.13 -7.51 -6.42
N ASP A 38 6.70 -6.46 -7.03
CA ASP A 38 6.12 -5.71 -8.17
C ASP A 38 5.71 -6.61 -9.36
N SER A 39 6.19 -7.85 -9.36
CA SER A 39 5.91 -8.86 -10.38
C SER A 39 4.59 -9.62 -10.18
N ASN A 40 3.88 -9.45 -9.07
CA ASN A 40 2.64 -10.19 -8.78
C ASN A 40 1.41 -9.27 -8.89
N ALA A 41 0.36 -9.75 -9.57
CA ALA A 41 -0.86 -8.98 -9.87
C ALA A 41 -1.54 -8.34 -8.63
N ASP A 42 -1.29 -8.92 -7.44
CA ASP A 42 -1.78 -8.41 -6.15
C ASP A 42 -1.18 -7.04 -5.81
N GLY A 43 0.10 -6.82 -6.08
CA GLY A 43 0.76 -5.52 -5.86
C GLY A 43 0.12 -4.43 -6.72
N THR A 44 -0.15 -4.73 -8.00
CA THR A 44 -0.79 -3.81 -8.94
C THR A 44 -2.20 -3.38 -8.49
N PHE A 45 -2.98 -4.29 -7.90
CA PHE A 45 -4.31 -3.97 -7.37
C PHE A 45 -4.22 -2.96 -6.21
N TYR A 46 -3.36 -3.23 -5.23
CA TYR A 46 -3.19 -2.32 -4.10
C TYR A 46 -2.53 -1.00 -4.49
N HIS A 47 -1.61 -0.99 -5.46
CA HIS A 47 -1.07 0.22 -6.06
C HIS A 47 -2.15 1.06 -6.73
N ALA A 48 -3.10 0.44 -7.45
CA ALA A 48 -4.22 1.16 -8.06
C ALA A 48 -5.15 1.78 -7.00
N VAL A 49 -5.45 1.06 -5.92
CA VAL A 49 -6.22 1.58 -4.78
C VAL A 49 -5.50 2.76 -4.12
N LEU A 50 -4.20 2.65 -3.90
CA LEU A 50 -3.37 3.73 -3.33
C LEU A 50 -3.33 4.94 -4.28
N ALA A 51 -3.17 4.73 -5.58
CA ALA A 51 -3.15 5.78 -6.59
C ALA A 51 -4.47 6.55 -6.66
N ILE A 52 -5.62 5.87 -6.50
CA ILE A 52 -6.93 6.54 -6.43
C ILE A 52 -7.04 7.39 -5.15
N HIS A 53 -6.51 6.90 -4.03
CA HIS A 53 -6.47 7.65 -2.78
C HIS A 53 -5.54 8.87 -2.88
N THR A 54 -4.29 8.71 -3.34
CA THR A 54 -3.30 9.81 -3.48
C THR A 54 -3.70 10.85 -4.52
N ASN A 55 -4.36 10.44 -5.61
CA ASN A 55 -4.90 11.37 -6.61
C ASN A 55 -6.09 12.20 -6.07
N GLN A 56 -6.66 11.84 -4.90
CA GLN A 56 -7.55 12.72 -4.14
C GLN A 56 -6.80 13.72 -3.25
N PHE A 57 -5.54 13.47 -2.88
CA PHE A 57 -4.68 14.46 -2.19
C PHE A 57 -4.03 15.44 -3.16
N GLU A 58 -3.74 15.05 -4.40
CA GLU A 58 -3.26 15.97 -5.45
C GLU A 58 -4.33 16.97 -5.92
N LYS A 59 -5.61 16.79 -5.55
CA LYS A 59 -6.66 17.80 -5.73
C LYS A 59 -6.82 18.77 -4.55
N GLY A 60 -5.99 18.66 -3.52
CA GLY A 60 -6.13 19.41 -2.27
C GLY A 60 -4.92 20.23 -1.82
N ALA A 61 -3.84 20.34 -2.60
CA ALA A 61 -2.66 21.13 -2.22
C ALA A 61 -2.11 21.97 -3.38
N GLY A 62 -2.65 23.17 -3.54
CA GLY A 62 -2.05 24.31 -4.29
C GLY A 62 -2.03 24.14 -5.81
N GLY A 63 -2.67 24.97 -6.63
CA GLY A 63 -2.73 26.42 -6.52
C GLY A 63 -1.43 27.04 -7.04
N TRP A 64 -1.42 27.39 -8.34
CA TRP A 64 -0.63 28.45 -9.00
C TRP A 64 0.87 28.56 -8.69
N GLY A 65 1.71 28.39 -9.72
CA GLY A 65 3.09 28.90 -9.73
C GLY A 65 4.04 28.03 -10.54
#